data_AF-A0A9W8LSR3-F1
#
_entry.id   AF-A0A9W8LSR3-F1
#
_cell.length_a   1.000
_cell.length_b   1.000
_cell.length_c   1.000
_cell.angle_alpha   90.00
_cell.angle_beta   90.00
_cell.angle_gamma   90.00
#
_symmetry.space_group_name_H-M   'P 1'
#
loop_
_entity.id
_entity.type
_entity.pdbx_description
1 polymer ?
#
loop_
_entity_poly.entity_id
_entity_poly.type
_entity_poly.pdbx_seq_one_letter_code
_entity_poly.pdbx_strand_id
1 'polypeptide(L)'
;MLPPEGKFDDYGHHTFGHLLLESVRDVRKYERMIEFELPTLSEHAKPFKPPSSECILHFESSATMGEKFLAQDRKVVLRVKVAKLGLKTPELHKFLLLVGVRYNPQADELKMSEDREATSLLNKKRLADTLTTLIAQAKNKESFADVPLDYTYLNREPIKNIPRKWTANLSKHQIRSGKLKKKAELPEWLSD
;
A
#
# COMPACT_ATOMS: atom_id res chain seq x y z
N MET A 1 -35.92 -47.96 -1.32
CA MET A 1 -36.32 -48.45 -2.66
C MET A 1 -35.09 -48.32 -3.53
N LEU A 2 -34.38 -49.43 -3.77
CA LEU A 2 -33.26 -49.44 -4.71
C LEU A 2 -33.83 -49.38 -6.13
N PRO A 3 -33.22 -48.63 -7.06
CA PRO A 3 -33.68 -48.59 -8.44
C PRO A 3 -33.62 -50.00 -9.06
N PRO A 4 -34.58 -50.36 -9.94
CA PRO A 4 -34.62 -51.66 -10.58
C PRO A 4 -33.33 -51.91 -11.39
N GLU A 5 -32.80 -53.13 -11.32
CA GLU A 5 -31.57 -53.53 -11.99
C GLU A 5 -31.62 -53.19 -13.49
N GLY A 6 -30.63 -52.43 -13.95
CA GLY A 6 -30.37 -52.24 -15.38
C GLY A 6 -31.19 -51.19 -16.12
N LYS A 7 -32.01 -50.38 -15.44
CA LYS A 7 -32.58 -49.16 -16.03
C LYS A 7 -31.98 -47.95 -15.33
N PHE A 8 -30.79 -47.57 -15.78
CA PHE A 8 -30.29 -46.23 -15.55
C PHE A 8 -31.21 -45.32 -16.37
N ASP A 9 -32.23 -44.76 -15.73
CA ASP A 9 -32.98 -43.68 -16.36
C ASP A 9 -31.95 -42.55 -16.50
N ASP A 10 -31.45 -42.32 -17.72
CA ASP A 10 -30.26 -41.52 -18.09
C ASP A 10 -30.30 -40.03 -17.70
N TYR A 11 -31.22 -39.64 -16.81
CA TYR A 11 -31.55 -38.28 -16.43
C TYR A 11 -30.86 -37.82 -15.12
N GLY A 12 -30.18 -38.71 -14.39
CA GLY A 12 -29.55 -38.39 -13.11
C GLY A 12 -28.03 -38.50 -13.15
N HIS A 13 -27.32 -37.37 -13.05
CA HIS A 13 -25.89 -37.39 -12.74
C HIS A 13 -25.69 -37.57 -11.22
N HIS A 14 -24.54 -38.12 -10.82
CA HIS A 14 -24.14 -38.14 -9.40
C HIS A 14 -23.97 -36.69 -8.89
N THR A 15 -24.07 -36.49 -7.57
CA THR A 15 -23.96 -35.16 -6.94
C THR A 15 -22.70 -34.39 -7.38
N PHE A 16 -21.54 -35.06 -7.50
CA PHE A 16 -20.32 -34.43 -8.01
C PHE A 16 -20.44 -33.92 -9.46
N GLY A 17 -21.25 -34.57 -10.30
CA GLY A 17 -21.50 -34.15 -11.67
C GLY A 17 -22.35 -32.89 -11.72
N HIS A 18 -23.34 -32.79 -10.82
CA HIS A 18 -24.10 -31.55 -10.64
C HIS A 18 -23.24 -30.39 -10.15
N LEU A 19 -22.33 -30.61 -9.20
CA LEU A 19 -21.38 -29.58 -8.73
C LEU A 19 -20.45 -29.10 -9.85
N LEU A 20 -19.94 -30.03 -10.67
CA LEU A 20 -19.13 -29.67 -11.84
C LEU A 20 -19.94 -28.85 -12.84
N LEU A 21 -21.16 -29.27 -13.17
CA LEU A 21 -22.04 -28.54 -14.08
C LEU A 21 -22.38 -27.14 -13.55
N GLU A 22 -22.54 -26.97 -12.24
CA GLU A 22 -22.74 -25.67 -11.59
C GLU A 22 -21.52 -24.76 -11.77
N SER A 23 -20.31 -25.27 -11.53
CA SER A 23 -19.08 -24.48 -11.78
C SER A 23 -18.95 -24.04 -13.24
N VAL A 24 -19.34 -24.89 -14.20
CA VAL A 24 -19.32 -24.55 -15.63
C VAL A 24 -20.33 -23.45 -15.94
N ARG A 25 -21.50 -23.47 -15.29
CA ARG A 25 -22.51 -22.41 -15.44
C ARG A 25 -22.01 -21.09 -14.86
N ASP A 26 -21.31 -21.11 -13.74
CA ASP A 26 -20.73 -19.91 -13.14
C ASP A 26 -19.67 -19.28 -14.05
N VAL A 27 -18.76 -20.08 -14.62
CA VAL A 27 -17.76 -19.60 -15.58
C VAL A 27 -18.45 -18.93 -16.78
N ARG A 28 -19.43 -19.60 -17.39
CA ARG A 28 -20.18 -19.05 -18.53
C ARG A 28 -20.95 -17.76 -18.18
N LYS A 29 -21.42 -17.65 -16.94
CA LYS A 29 -22.07 -16.43 -16.44
C LYS A 29 -21.08 -15.27 -16.44
N TYR A 30 -19.86 -15.46 -15.94
CA TYR A 30 -18.83 -14.42 -15.95
C TYR A 30 -18.31 -14.11 -17.36
N GLU A 31 -18.14 -15.10 -18.23
CA GLU A 31 -17.79 -14.88 -19.65
C GLU A 31 -18.82 -13.98 -20.35
N ARG A 32 -20.11 -14.21 -20.09
CA ARG A 32 -21.18 -13.36 -20.61
C ARG A 32 -21.09 -11.92 -20.08
N MET A 33 -20.80 -11.75 -18.78
CA MET A 33 -20.59 -10.40 -18.21
C MET A 33 -19.39 -9.71 -18.87
N ILE A 34 -18.30 -10.44 -19.13
CA ILE A 34 -17.11 -9.89 -19.80
C ILE A 34 -17.45 -9.40 -21.19
N GLU A 35 -18.20 -10.18 -21.97
CA GLU A 35 -18.50 -9.85 -23.36
C GLU A 35 -19.52 -8.71 -23.48
N PHE A 36 -20.58 -8.73 -22.67
CA PHE A 36 -21.73 -7.84 -22.87
C PHE A 36 -21.83 -6.70 -21.85
N GLU A 37 -21.40 -6.90 -20.60
CA GLU A 37 -21.55 -5.90 -19.54
C GLU A 37 -20.29 -5.06 -19.36
N LEU A 38 -19.09 -5.65 -19.34
CA LEU A 38 -17.85 -4.90 -19.11
C LEU A 38 -17.59 -3.79 -20.15
N PRO A 39 -17.88 -3.94 -21.46
CA PRO A 39 -17.68 -2.86 -22.42
C PRO A 39 -18.53 -1.63 -22.10
N THR A 40 -19.73 -1.81 -21.53
CA THR A 40 -20.61 -0.69 -21.13
C THR A 40 -20.04 0.13 -19.97
N LEU A 41 -19.19 -0.47 -19.11
CA LEU A 41 -18.51 0.26 -18.04
C LEU A 41 -17.52 1.31 -18.56
N SER A 42 -17.03 1.15 -19.79
CA SER A 42 -16.12 2.12 -20.41
C SER A 42 -16.79 3.48 -20.61
N GLU A 43 -18.11 3.52 -20.80
CA GLU A 43 -18.90 4.74 -20.95
C GLU A 43 -18.93 5.58 -19.66
N HIS A 44 -18.79 4.92 -18.50
CA HIS A 44 -18.77 5.56 -17.18
C HIS A 44 -17.36 5.83 -16.66
N ALA A 45 -16.32 5.45 -17.41
CA ALA A 45 -14.93 5.64 -17.00
C ALA A 45 -14.57 7.13 -16.99
N LYS A 46 -13.96 7.58 -15.88
CA LYS A 46 -13.42 8.94 -15.74
C LYS A 46 -11.90 8.87 -15.79
N PRO A 47 -11.21 9.67 -16.63
CA PRO A 47 -9.76 9.66 -16.69
C PRO A 47 -9.16 10.14 -15.37
N PHE A 48 -8.07 9.51 -14.94
CA PHE A 48 -7.35 9.92 -13.75
C PHE A 48 -6.74 11.32 -13.93
N LYS A 49 -7.09 12.23 -13.04
CA LYS A 49 -6.47 13.56 -12.95
C LYS A 49 -5.59 13.60 -11.70
N PRO A 50 -4.27 13.84 -11.83
CA PRO A 50 -3.41 13.93 -10.67
C PRO A 50 -3.86 15.09 -9.77
N PRO A 51 -3.70 14.96 -8.44
CA PRO A 51 -4.06 16.03 -7.52
C PRO A 51 -3.19 17.27 -7.74
N SER A 52 -3.80 18.45 -7.58
CA SER A 52 -3.10 19.73 -7.63
C SER A 52 -2.06 19.85 -6.50
N SER A 53 -1.07 20.71 -6.66
CA SER A 53 -0.07 21.02 -5.63
C SER A 53 -0.69 21.57 -4.33
N GLU A 54 -1.89 22.17 -4.42
CA GLU A 54 -2.67 22.67 -3.28
C GLU A 54 -3.27 21.53 -2.43
N CYS A 55 -3.50 20.36 -3.03
CA CYS A 55 -4.03 19.18 -2.35
C CYS A 55 -2.91 18.48 -1.57
N ILE A 56 -2.58 19.02 -0.40
CA ILE A 56 -1.48 18.53 0.43
C ILE A 56 -1.91 17.35 1.33
N LEU A 57 -3.17 17.32 1.74
CA LEU A 57 -3.70 16.35 2.70
C LEU A 57 -4.08 15.03 2.03
N HIS A 58 -3.61 13.92 2.59
CA HIS A 58 -3.96 12.58 2.14
C HIS A 58 -4.75 11.87 3.23
N PHE A 59 -6.01 11.54 2.93
CA PHE A 59 -6.86 10.77 3.83
C PHE A 59 -7.01 9.33 3.33
N GLU A 60 -6.78 8.39 4.22
CA GLU A 60 -6.93 6.95 3.99
C GLU A 60 -8.10 6.45 4.84
N SER A 61 -9.07 5.81 4.18
CA SER A 61 -10.26 5.22 4.79
C SER A 61 -10.43 3.79 4.26
N SER A 62 -10.62 2.83 5.17
CA SER A 62 -10.97 1.46 4.81
C SER A 62 -12.48 1.30 4.73
N ALA A 63 -12.93 0.47 3.78
CA ALA A 63 -14.29 -0.01 3.71
C ALA A 63 -14.25 -1.50 3.40
N THR A 64 -14.90 -2.30 4.23
CA THR A 64 -14.98 -3.76 4.07
C THR A 64 -16.29 -4.11 3.36
N MET A 65 -16.23 -4.86 2.26
CA MET A 65 -17.43 -5.17 1.48
C MET A 65 -18.16 -6.37 2.08
N GLY A 66 -19.48 -6.27 2.21
CA GLY A 66 -20.36 -7.37 2.65
C GLY A 66 -20.75 -7.32 4.13
N GLU A 67 -19.87 -6.81 5.00
CA GLU A 67 -20.16 -6.64 6.42
C GLU A 67 -20.48 -5.18 6.75
N LYS A 68 -21.50 -4.94 7.58
CA LYS A 68 -21.88 -3.59 8.00
C LYS A 68 -21.30 -3.31 9.39
N PHE A 69 -20.86 -2.07 9.60
CA PHE A 69 -20.52 -1.49 10.91
C PHE A 69 -19.26 -2.04 11.62
N LEU A 70 -18.33 -2.64 10.87
CA LEU A 70 -17.04 -3.01 11.43
C LEU A 70 -16.33 -1.78 12.03
N ALA A 71 -15.68 -1.97 13.18
CA ALA A 71 -14.95 -0.89 13.85
C ALA A 71 -13.87 -0.31 12.93
N GLN A 72 -13.21 -1.16 12.14
CA GLN A 72 -12.16 -0.77 11.23
C GLN A 72 -12.60 0.23 10.14
N ASP A 73 -13.86 0.21 9.72
CA ASP A 73 -14.38 1.10 8.66
C ASP A 73 -14.57 2.55 9.15
N ARG A 74 -14.58 2.77 10.47
CA ARG A 74 -14.75 4.09 11.08
C ARG A 74 -13.43 4.84 11.15
N LYS A 75 -12.32 4.11 11.26
CA LYS A 75 -10.98 4.67 11.38
C LYS A 75 -10.60 5.43 10.11
N VAL A 76 -10.06 6.64 10.31
CA VAL A 76 -9.47 7.44 9.25
C VAL A 76 -8.01 7.73 9.60
N VAL A 77 -7.14 7.67 8.61
CA VAL A 77 -5.72 8.05 8.75
C VAL A 77 -5.46 9.27 7.88
N LEU A 78 -4.83 10.29 8.47
CA LEU A 78 -4.34 11.48 7.81
C LEU A 78 -2.82 11.40 7.68
N ARG A 79 -2.34 11.66 6.46
CA ARG A 79 -0.93 11.73 6.08
C ARG A 79 -0.63 13.08 5.42
N VAL A 80 0.38 13.76 5.91
CA VAL A 80 0.74 15.11 5.45
C VAL A 80 2.25 15.27 5.45
N LYS A 81 2.83 15.82 4.39
CA LYS A 81 4.25 16.22 4.40
C LYS A 81 4.42 17.54 5.12
N VAL A 82 5.29 17.60 6.13
CA VAL A 82 5.46 18.79 6.97
C VAL A 82 6.04 19.95 6.17
N ALA A 83 6.98 19.69 5.26
CA ALA A 83 7.54 20.72 4.36
C ALA A 83 6.46 21.43 3.51
N LYS A 84 5.34 20.76 3.19
CA LYS A 84 4.26 21.35 2.37
C LYS A 84 3.31 22.24 3.17
N LEU A 85 3.39 22.27 4.51
CA LEU A 85 2.52 23.09 5.35
C LEU A 85 2.85 24.59 5.29
N GLY A 86 4.03 24.97 4.77
CA GLY A 86 4.43 26.38 4.62
C GLY A 86 4.68 27.10 5.94
N LEU A 87 5.10 26.39 6.99
CA LEU A 87 5.45 26.96 8.29
C LEU A 87 6.87 27.55 8.28
N LYS A 88 7.08 28.66 8.99
CA LYS A 88 8.44 29.23 9.17
C LYS A 88 9.29 28.33 10.07
N THR A 89 10.61 28.41 10.00
CA THR A 89 11.53 27.57 10.81
C THR A 89 11.20 27.51 12.32
N PRO A 90 10.94 28.62 13.05
CA PRO A 90 10.59 28.54 14.47
C PRO A 90 9.18 27.93 14.72
N GLU A 91 8.22 28.23 13.84
CA GLU A 91 6.86 27.68 13.91
C GLU A 91 6.87 26.17 13.61
N LEU A 92 7.71 25.74 12.67
CA LEU A 92 7.91 24.35 12.30
C LEU A 92 8.51 23.56 13.46
N HIS A 93 9.56 24.10 14.11
CA HIS A 93 10.16 23.48 15.28
C HIS A 93 9.11 23.23 16.38
N LYS A 94 8.31 24.26 16.68
CA LYS A 94 7.20 24.15 17.63
C LYS A 94 6.14 23.14 17.19
N PHE A 95 5.77 23.14 15.92
CA PHE A 95 4.81 22.18 15.37
C PHE A 95 5.29 20.74 15.56
N LEU A 96 6.57 20.47 15.28
CA LEU A 96 7.16 19.14 15.47
C LEU A 96 7.17 18.71 16.94
N LEU A 97 7.44 19.64 17.87
CA LEU A 97 7.35 19.37 19.31
C LEU A 97 5.91 19.00 19.74
N LEU A 98 4.89 19.72 19.23
CA LEU A 98 3.48 19.44 19.55
C LEU A 98 3.02 18.09 18.99
N VAL A 99 3.51 17.72 17.81
CA VAL A 99 3.16 16.47 17.12
C VAL A 99 3.82 15.26 17.79
N GLY A 100 5.07 15.40 18.25
CA GLY A 100 5.84 14.36 18.90
C GLY A 100 6.00 13.10 18.04
N VAL A 101 5.65 11.95 18.61
CA VAL A 101 5.83 10.59 18.03
C VAL A 101 5.12 10.38 16.68
N ARG A 102 4.15 11.24 16.34
CA ARG A 102 3.37 11.13 15.10
C ARG A 102 4.13 11.62 13.86
N TYR A 103 5.25 12.30 14.05
CA TYR A 103 6.12 12.75 12.96
C TYR A 103 7.14 11.67 12.61
N ASN A 104 7.34 11.42 11.32
CA ASN A 104 8.44 10.62 10.83
C ASN A 104 9.48 11.50 10.12
N PRO A 105 10.67 11.72 10.71
CA PRO A 105 11.73 12.53 10.11
C PRO A 105 12.36 11.94 8.84
N GLN A 106 12.29 10.62 8.63
CA GLN A 106 12.89 9.99 7.44
C GLN A 106 12.08 10.29 6.18
N ALA A 107 10.75 10.30 6.31
CA ALA A 107 9.82 10.56 5.21
C ALA A 107 9.32 12.00 5.16
N ASP A 108 9.66 12.81 6.16
CA ASP A 108 9.07 14.13 6.45
C ASP A 108 7.53 14.09 6.46
N GLU A 109 6.96 13.06 7.09
CA GLU A 109 5.53 12.78 7.05
C GLU A 109 4.94 12.79 8.48
N LEU A 110 3.91 13.60 8.67
CA LEU A 110 3.00 13.53 9.79
C LEU A 110 1.96 12.44 9.50
N LYS A 111 1.85 11.45 10.37
CA LYS A 111 0.82 10.42 10.31
C LYS A 111 0.00 10.40 11.60
N MET A 112 -1.30 10.63 11.49
CA MET A 112 -2.22 10.53 12.62
C MET A 112 -3.54 9.89 12.21
N SER A 113 -4.14 9.13 13.12
CA SER A 113 -5.42 8.46 12.88
C SER A 113 -6.40 8.76 14.00
N GLU A 114 -7.69 8.76 13.64
CA GLU A 114 -8.79 8.95 14.57
C GLU A 114 -9.86 7.88 14.31
N ASP A 115 -10.42 7.35 15.40
CA ASP A 115 -11.44 6.28 15.38
C ASP A 115 -12.43 6.42 16.56
N ARG A 116 -12.57 7.63 17.10
CA ARG A 116 -13.43 7.85 18.29
C ARG A 116 -14.89 8.01 17.92
N GLU A 117 -15.16 8.58 16.75
CA GLU A 117 -16.49 8.95 16.33
C GLU A 117 -17.18 7.78 15.62
N ALA A 118 -18.51 7.78 15.66
CA ALA A 118 -19.31 6.69 15.10
C ALA A 118 -19.15 6.51 13.58
N THR A 119 -18.85 7.60 12.86
CA THR A 119 -18.80 7.63 11.39
C THR A 119 -17.44 8.12 10.91
N SER A 120 -16.92 7.47 9.86
CA SER A 120 -15.66 7.83 9.20
C SER A 120 -15.60 9.30 8.77
N LEU A 121 -16.72 9.86 8.28
CA LEU A 121 -16.81 11.27 7.92
C LEU A 121 -16.56 12.22 9.11
N LEU A 122 -17.08 11.86 10.30
CA LEU A 122 -16.89 12.65 11.51
C LEU A 122 -15.45 12.53 12.03
N ASN A 123 -14.86 11.33 11.98
CA ASN A 123 -13.44 11.12 12.26
C ASN A 123 -12.54 11.93 11.30
N LYS A 124 -12.88 11.99 10.01
CA LYS A 124 -12.16 12.81 9.02
C LYS A 124 -12.24 14.30 9.36
N LYS A 125 -13.42 14.79 9.71
CA LYS A 125 -13.61 16.19 10.13
C LYS A 125 -12.78 16.50 11.38
N ARG A 126 -12.88 15.64 12.40
CA ARG A 126 -12.12 15.77 13.65
C ARG A 126 -10.61 15.82 13.39
N LEU A 127 -10.09 14.97 12.49
CA LEU A 127 -8.68 15.03 12.08
C LEU A 127 -8.31 16.37 11.43
N ALA A 128 -9.17 16.91 10.55
CA ALA A 128 -8.95 18.22 9.96
C ALA A 128 -8.93 19.32 11.03
N ASP A 129 -9.89 19.31 11.97
CA ASP A 129 -9.96 20.26 13.08
C ASP A 129 -8.72 20.14 14.00
N THR A 130 -8.24 18.92 14.27
CA THR A 130 -6.99 18.76 15.06
C THR A 130 -5.76 19.27 14.31
N LEU A 131 -5.71 19.14 12.98
CA LEU A 131 -4.60 19.68 12.21
C LEU A 131 -4.62 21.21 12.22
N THR A 132 -5.80 21.82 12.07
CA THR A 132 -5.92 23.29 12.10
C THR A 132 -5.57 23.85 13.48
N THR A 133 -5.96 23.18 14.57
CA THR A 133 -5.56 23.61 15.93
C THR A 133 -4.06 23.48 16.15
N LEU A 134 -3.42 22.41 15.68
CA LEU A 134 -1.96 22.26 15.75
C LEU A 134 -1.23 23.36 14.96
N ILE A 135 -1.71 23.69 13.76
CA ILE A 135 -1.14 24.78 12.95
C ILE A 135 -1.34 26.14 13.63
N ALA A 136 -2.51 26.38 14.23
CA ALA A 136 -2.77 27.60 14.99
C ALA A 136 -1.83 27.72 16.20
N GLN A 137 -1.67 26.63 16.96
CA GLN A 137 -0.76 26.58 18.11
C GLN A 137 0.71 26.80 17.71
N ALA A 138 1.13 26.25 16.57
CA ALA A 138 2.47 26.45 16.02
C ALA A 138 2.76 27.92 15.67
N LYS A 139 1.74 28.69 15.27
CA LYS A 139 1.86 30.12 14.93
C LYS A 139 1.72 31.06 16.14
N ASN A 140 1.45 30.54 17.33
CA ASN A 140 1.36 31.35 18.55
C ASN A 140 2.72 31.96 18.93
N LYS A 141 2.70 33.08 19.66
CA LYS A 141 3.88 33.90 20.00
C LYS A 141 4.97 33.20 20.85
N GLU A 142 4.60 32.20 21.64
CA GLU A 142 5.54 31.47 22.50
C GLU A 142 6.49 30.61 21.67
N SER A 143 7.80 30.83 21.85
CA SER A 143 8.85 30.08 21.16
C SER A 143 9.43 29.00 22.09
N PHE A 144 9.55 27.78 21.58
CA PHE A 144 10.14 26.64 22.29
C PHE A 144 11.52 26.32 21.69
N ALA A 145 12.40 27.32 21.62
CA ALA A 145 13.71 27.17 20.99
C ALA A 145 14.74 26.44 21.88
N ASP A 146 14.46 26.38 23.18
CA ASP A 146 15.24 25.74 24.23
C ASP A 146 15.03 24.22 24.30
N VAL A 147 13.85 23.73 23.86
CA VAL A 147 13.50 22.31 23.90
C VAL A 147 13.98 21.58 22.65
N PRO A 148 14.89 20.59 22.73
CA PRO A 148 15.32 19.84 21.54
C PRO A 148 14.22 18.89 21.03
N LEU A 149 14.25 18.58 19.74
CA LEU A 149 13.36 17.59 19.13
C LEU A 149 13.76 16.17 19.58
N ASP A 150 12.80 15.45 20.13
CA ASP A 150 12.97 14.05 20.50
C ASP A 150 12.74 13.13 19.29
N TYR A 151 13.67 12.21 19.06
CA TYR A 151 13.65 11.22 17.98
C TYR A 151 13.83 9.79 18.49
N THR A 152 13.78 9.58 19.82
CA THR A 152 14.05 8.29 20.47
C THR A 152 13.07 7.19 20.07
N TYR A 153 11.84 7.55 19.68
CA TYR A 153 10.82 6.62 19.23
C TYR A 153 11.09 6.02 17.83
N LEU A 154 12.08 6.52 17.10
CA LEU A 154 12.40 6.03 15.76
C LEU A 154 13.31 4.81 15.85
N ASN A 155 12.73 3.63 15.64
CA ASN A 155 13.51 2.42 15.39
C ASN A 155 14.12 2.51 13.98
N ARG A 156 15.37 3.00 13.90
CA ARG A 156 16.11 3.11 12.64
C ARG A 156 16.85 1.82 12.37
N GLU A 157 16.39 1.06 11.37
CA GLU A 157 17.18 -0.03 10.83
C GLU A 157 18.21 0.53 9.84
N PRO A 158 19.52 0.21 10.01
CA PRO A 158 20.54 0.67 9.08
C PRO A 158 20.32 0.01 7.71
N ILE A 159 20.26 0.83 6.66
CA ILE A 159 20.16 0.33 5.29
C ILE A 159 21.47 -0.38 4.94
N LYS A 160 21.39 -1.70 4.72
CA LYS A 160 22.54 -2.52 4.33
C LYS A 160 22.80 -2.36 2.84
N ASN A 161 23.66 -1.43 2.48
CA ASN A 161 24.09 -1.23 1.10
C ASN A 161 25.31 -2.09 0.77
N ILE A 162 25.33 -2.66 -0.45
CA ILE A 162 26.52 -3.33 -0.96
C ILE A 162 27.60 -2.25 -1.22
N PRO A 163 28.83 -2.41 -0.70
CA PRO A 163 29.91 -1.47 -0.99
C PRO A 163 30.13 -1.32 -2.49
N ARG A 164 30.23 -0.09 -2.98
CA ARG A 164 30.46 0.20 -4.42
C ARG A 164 31.75 -0.44 -4.96
N LYS A 165 32.76 -0.65 -4.11
CA LYS A 165 33.98 -1.38 -4.50
C LYS A 165 33.75 -2.86 -4.84
N TRP A 166 32.64 -3.46 -4.38
CA TRP A 166 32.26 -4.84 -4.69
C TRP A 166 31.38 -4.94 -5.95
N THR A 167 30.85 -3.82 -6.44
CA THR A 167 30.11 -3.82 -7.70
C THR A 167 31.11 -3.88 -8.85
N ALA A 168 31.10 -4.97 -9.61
CA ALA A 168 31.88 -5.08 -10.83
C ALA A 168 31.28 -4.17 -11.92
N ASN A 169 32.07 -3.24 -12.45
CA ASN A 169 31.71 -2.43 -13.63
C ASN A 169 31.91 -3.21 -14.94
N LEU A 170 31.68 -4.53 -14.94
CA LEU A 170 31.94 -5.39 -16.08
C LEU A 170 30.64 -5.65 -16.84
N SER A 171 30.71 -5.64 -18.17
CA SER A 171 29.59 -6.09 -18.99
C SER A 171 29.28 -7.57 -18.71
N LYS A 172 28.00 -7.98 -18.80
CA LYS A 172 27.59 -9.39 -18.64
C LYS A 172 28.42 -10.33 -19.55
N HIS A 173 28.80 -9.86 -20.73
CA HIS A 173 29.64 -10.59 -21.69
C HIS A 173 31.08 -10.80 -21.17
N GLN A 174 31.71 -9.80 -20.57
CA GLN A 174 33.03 -9.93 -19.93
C GLN A 174 33.01 -10.86 -18.70
N ILE A 175 31.94 -10.83 -17.91
CA ILE A 175 31.79 -11.72 -16.74
C ILE A 175 31.66 -13.19 -17.21
N ARG A 176 30.93 -13.44 -18.30
CA ARG A 176 30.77 -14.77 -18.90
C ARG A 176 32.06 -15.28 -19.54
N SER A 177 32.75 -14.46 -20.34
CA SER A 177 33.98 -14.85 -21.01
C SER A 177 35.12 -15.14 -20.03
N GLY A 178 35.23 -14.39 -18.93
CA GLY A 178 36.20 -14.65 -17.86
C GLY A 178 35.97 -15.98 -17.13
N LYS A 179 34.72 -16.41 -16.96
CA LYS A 179 34.39 -17.74 -16.38
C LYS A 179 34.70 -18.90 -17.31
N LEU A 180 34.58 -18.70 -18.63
CA LEU A 180 34.89 -19.72 -19.64
C LEU A 180 36.40 -19.95 -19.76
N LYS A 181 37.22 -18.89 -19.68
CA LYS A 181 38.69 -19.02 -19.72
C LYS A 181 39.25 -19.84 -18.54
N LYS A 182 38.77 -19.61 -17.31
CA LYS A 182 39.18 -20.42 -16.14
C LYS A 182 38.77 -21.89 -16.17
N LYS A 183 37.80 -22.28 -17.02
CA LYS A 183 37.41 -23.68 -17.24
C LYS A 183 38.16 -24.33 -18.41
N ALA A 184 38.84 -23.55 -19.25
CA ALA A 184 39.50 -24.01 -20.46
C ALA A 184 41.01 -24.29 -20.29
N GLU A 185 41.59 -23.91 -19.15
CA GLU A 185 42.93 -24.35 -18.76
C GLU A 185 42.82 -25.80 -18.24
N LEU A 186 42.97 -26.75 -19.16
CA LEU A 186 43.17 -28.16 -18.83
C LEU A 186 44.48 -28.26 -18.02
N PRO A 187 44.51 -29.01 -16.91
CA PRO A 187 45.72 -29.13 -16.12
C PRO A 187 46.82 -29.83 -16.93
N GLU A 188 48.08 -29.39 -16.74
CA GLU A 188 49.25 -29.76 -17.57
C GLU A 188 49.48 -31.28 -17.72
N TRP A 189 48.96 -32.10 -16.80
CA TRP A 189 49.06 -33.56 -16.86
C TRP A 189 48.16 -34.23 -17.93
N LEU A 190 47.33 -33.47 -18.64
CA LEU A 190 46.47 -33.98 -19.72
C LEU A 190 47.04 -33.72 -21.14
N SER A 191 48.31 -33.28 -21.25
CA SER A 191 48.96 -32.92 -22.52
C SER A 191 50.13 -33.84 -22.94
N ASP A 192 50.26 -35.03 -22.33
CA ASP A 192 51.23 -36.08 -22.71
C ASP A 192 50.55 -37.26 -23.40
#